data_AF-A0A959EEY3-F1
#
_entry.id   AF-A0A959EEY3-F1
#
_cell.length_a   1.000
_cell.length_b   1.000
_cell.length_c   1.000
_cell.angle_alpha   90.00
_cell.angle_beta   90.00
_cell.angle_gamma   90.00
#
_symmetry.space_group_name_H-M   'P 1'
#
loop_
_entity.id
_entity.type
_entity.pdbx_description
1 polymer ?
#
loop_
_entity_poly.entity_id
_entity_poly.type
_entity_poly.pdbx_seq_one_letter_code
_entity_poly.pdbx_strand_id
1 'polypeptide(L)'
;MKKIMTLMLIALVAGACIPVLQSRYLTPADISAAPKDDPTWQVRRGRKDPCLQWASYLPDTNHLGHTPMRYLRVNVHWMNTPDTAYQLTGDQAIHFTRGLIRAANYDLAKNRKMWLPNRNDTPVYPTNFRYILTPDPNIPNDEGIYFHYDADDTYYVHKGKTRNLYRREVFEKYGVQMDSVLNIFIMPHHPDSVASKTYGTHKVGVALGNAIKIAGVYHDAKGRDDYWDFRGVFNHEVGHIFGLSHAWVTDGCDDTPAHSQDCYAKGQSPECDTLASNNVMDYAAVQNAWTPCQVGRVQQRMALENNRARKFLLPGWCEWKDSMEVVIRDTIAWNASRDLEGDITIEKGGQLTIRCRLSMPPGGVITVRPGGVLILDEARIHNACGLQWEGIEVQKFSTDVGRVIYLGEPTFENMAREVR
;
A
#
# COMPACT_ATOMS: atom_id res chain seq x y z
N MET A 1 21.70 -18.29 91.43
CA MET A 1 22.31 -18.57 90.10
C MET A 1 21.23 -18.50 89.03
N LYS A 2 21.51 -17.71 87.99
CA LYS A 2 20.95 -17.68 86.62
C LYS A 2 19.43 -17.55 86.42
N LYS A 3 19.05 -16.30 86.17
CA LYS A 3 17.94 -15.84 85.33
C LYS A 3 17.99 -16.54 83.96
N ILE A 4 16.85 -17.03 83.46
CA ILE A 4 16.63 -17.21 82.01
C ILE A 4 15.26 -16.61 81.71
N MET A 5 15.30 -15.46 81.06
CA MET A 5 14.17 -14.69 80.55
C MET A 5 13.99 -15.13 79.10
N THR A 6 12.96 -15.91 78.82
CA THR A 6 12.65 -16.35 77.45
C THR A 6 11.93 -15.22 76.72
N LEU A 7 12.66 -14.53 75.85
CA LEU A 7 12.12 -13.55 74.91
C LEU A 7 11.32 -14.29 73.83
N MET A 8 10.00 -14.11 73.78
CA MET A 8 9.19 -14.48 72.60
C MET A 8 9.47 -13.45 71.51
N LEU A 9 10.28 -13.83 70.52
CA LEU A 9 10.45 -13.09 69.28
C LEU A 9 9.25 -13.40 68.38
N ILE A 10 8.22 -12.55 68.43
CA ILE A 10 7.14 -12.57 67.43
C ILE A 10 7.74 -12.02 66.14
N ALA A 11 8.16 -12.92 65.25
CA ALA A 11 8.48 -12.57 63.88
C ALA A 11 7.18 -12.18 63.17
N LEU A 12 6.89 -10.88 63.10
CA LEU A 12 5.94 -10.34 62.14
C LEU A 12 6.50 -10.61 60.73
N VAL A 13 6.08 -11.72 60.13
CA VAL A 13 6.17 -11.92 58.69
C VAL A 13 5.11 -10.98 58.09
N ALA A 14 5.47 -9.71 57.90
CA ALA A 14 4.72 -8.83 57.03
C ALA A 14 4.75 -9.46 55.64
N GLY A 15 3.63 -10.01 55.20
CA GLY A 15 3.48 -10.52 53.85
C GLY A 15 3.76 -9.39 52.86
N ALA A 16 4.94 -9.39 52.27
CA ALA A 16 5.24 -8.50 51.17
C ALA A 16 4.30 -8.90 50.03
N CYS A 17 3.30 -8.07 49.73
CA CYS A 17 2.50 -8.21 48.52
C CYS A 17 3.46 -8.13 47.34
N ILE A 18 3.77 -9.26 46.72
CA ILE A 18 4.49 -9.30 45.46
C ILE A 18 3.56 -8.62 44.43
N PRO A 19 3.96 -7.49 43.83
CA PRO A 19 3.12 -6.83 42.85
C PRO A 19 2.90 -7.79 41.67
N VAL A 20 1.64 -8.05 41.36
CA VAL A 20 1.22 -8.86 40.20
C VAL A 20 0.83 -7.90 39.09
N LEU A 21 1.17 -8.22 37.84
CA LEU A 21 0.69 -7.49 36.68
C LEU A 21 -0.84 -7.58 36.62
N GLN A 22 -1.50 -6.44 36.59
CA GLN A 22 -2.94 -6.34 36.44
C GLN A 22 -3.24 -5.87 35.02
N SER A 23 -4.15 -6.56 34.35
CA SER A 23 -4.68 -6.20 33.03
C SER A 23 -6.18 -6.00 33.11
N ARG A 24 -6.68 -4.96 32.44
CA ARG A 24 -8.11 -4.76 32.24
C ARG A 24 -8.36 -3.89 31.01
N TYR A 25 -9.55 -4.01 30.44
CA TYR A 25 -9.96 -3.14 29.34
C TYR A 25 -10.22 -1.71 29.83
N LEU A 26 -10.03 -0.77 28.91
CA LEU A 26 -10.15 0.67 29.11
C LEU A 26 -11.55 1.04 29.60
N THR A 27 -11.60 1.87 30.65
CA THR A 27 -12.83 2.44 31.22
C THR A 27 -12.74 3.96 31.22
N PRO A 28 -13.86 4.70 31.39
CA PRO A 28 -13.83 6.16 31.51
C PRO A 28 -12.86 6.69 32.58
N ALA A 29 -12.63 5.93 33.66
CA ALA A 29 -11.72 6.32 34.73
C ALA A 29 -10.23 6.31 34.36
N ASP A 30 -9.87 5.64 33.25
CA ASP A 30 -8.48 5.58 32.75
C ASP A 30 -8.12 6.74 31.82
N ILE A 31 -9.14 7.41 31.30
CA ILE A 31 -8.99 8.39 30.25
C ILE A 31 -8.63 9.72 30.90
N SER A 32 -7.46 10.23 30.52
CA SER A 32 -7.05 11.57 30.87
C SER A 32 -7.31 12.51 29.70
N ALA A 33 -7.88 13.68 29.97
CA ALA A 33 -7.88 14.78 29.02
C ALA A 33 -6.45 15.36 28.96
N ALA A 34 -5.99 15.78 27.78
CA ALA A 34 -4.74 16.53 27.73
C ALA A 34 -4.83 17.84 28.54
N PRO A 35 -3.71 18.28 29.13
CA PRO A 35 -3.65 19.57 29.80
C PRO A 35 -4.03 20.68 28.81
N LYS A 36 -5.06 21.47 29.15
CA LYS A 36 -5.54 22.56 28.29
C LYS A 36 -4.46 23.60 27.96
N ASP A 37 -3.42 23.71 28.81
CA ASP A 37 -2.39 24.76 28.74
C ASP A 37 -1.03 24.27 28.26
N ASP A 38 -0.89 23.01 27.83
CA ASP A 38 0.38 22.50 27.31
C ASP A 38 0.48 22.77 25.79
N PRO A 39 1.42 23.64 25.36
CA PRO A 39 1.55 24.06 23.96
C PRO A 39 1.93 22.94 23.00
N THR A 40 2.43 21.79 23.50
CA THR A 40 2.66 20.60 22.67
C THR A 40 1.36 19.98 22.16
N TRP A 41 0.23 20.24 22.83
CA TRP A 41 -1.11 19.75 22.48
C TRP A 41 -2.01 20.82 21.82
N GLN A 42 -1.58 22.08 21.81
CA GLN A 42 -2.35 23.20 21.24
C GLN A 42 -2.16 23.39 19.72
N VAL A 43 -1.37 22.55 19.06
CA VAL A 43 -1.04 22.68 17.63
C VAL A 43 -2.20 22.21 16.74
N ARG A 44 -3.38 22.84 16.83
CA ARG A 44 -4.58 22.41 16.06
C ARG A 44 -5.24 23.46 15.17
N ARG A 45 -4.93 24.76 15.28
CA ARG A 45 -5.57 25.76 14.40
C ARG A 45 -4.65 26.16 13.24
N GLY A 46 -5.01 25.73 12.02
CA GLY A 46 -4.45 26.23 10.76
C GLY A 46 -3.43 25.32 10.05
N ARG A 47 -3.07 24.16 10.59
CA ARG A 47 -2.29 23.16 9.83
C ARG A 47 -3.19 22.37 8.89
N LYS A 48 -2.71 22.08 7.68
CA LYS A 48 -3.38 21.14 6.76
C LYS A 48 -3.56 19.80 7.48
N ASP A 49 -4.74 19.20 7.34
CA ASP A 49 -5.05 17.90 7.93
C ASP A 49 -3.99 16.85 7.52
N PRO A 50 -3.21 16.31 8.47
CA PRO A 50 -2.17 15.33 8.19
C PRO A 50 -2.73 14.06 7.53
N CYS A 51 -3.99 13.71 7.82
CA CYS A 51 -4.64 12.52 7.27
C CYS A 51 -4.83 12.57 5.75
N LEU A 52 -4.73 13.77 5.15
CA LEU A 52 -4.82 14.01 3.70
C LEU A 52 -3.48 14.37 3.06
N GLN A 53 -2.37 14.43 3.81
CA GLN A 53 -1.05 14.68 3.25
C GLN A 53 -0.36 13.38 2.84
N TRP A 54 0.05 13.26 1.57
CA TRP A 54 0.74 12.08 1.07
C TRP A 54 2.01 11.74 1.89
N ALA A 55 2.71 12.76 2.39
CA ALA A 55 3.95 12.60 3.13
C ALA A 55 3.76 11.81 4.43
N SER A 56 2.56 11.84 5.03
CA SER A 56 2.25 11.05 6.21
C SER A 56 2.07 9.55 5.93
N TYR A 57 1.91 9.17 4.67
CA TYR A 57 1.76 7.78 4.22
C TYR A 57 3.06 7.15 3.72
N LEU A 58 4.17 7.88 3.74
CA LEU A 58 5.48 7.29 3.48
C LEU A 58 5.77 6.16 4.49
N PRO A 59 6.30 5.01 4.06
CA PRO A 59 6.79 4.01 4.98
C PRO A 59 7.91 4.59 5.85
N ASP A 60 7.77 4.47 7.17
CA ASP A 60 8.82 4.85 8.10
C ASP A 60 9.95 3.81 8.02
N THR A 61 11.12 4.22 7.54
CA THR A 61 12.26 3.33 7.33
C THR A 61 12.89 2.85 8.63
N ASN A 62 12.63 3.52 9.75
CA ASN A 62 13.02 3.04 11.07
C ASN A 62 12.00 2.04 11.66
N HIS A 63 10.78 2.02 11.11
CA HIS A 63 9.67 1.22 11.62
C HIS A 63 8.85 0.57 10.50
N LEU A 64 9.52 -0.21 9.64
CA LEU A 64 8.89 -0.79 8.44
C LEU A 64 7.67 -1.67 8.77
N GLY A 65 7.65 -2.32 9.93
CA GLY A 65 6.52 -3.11 10.41
C GLY A 65 5.22 -2.31 10.64
N HIS A 66 5.30 -0.98 10.76
CA HIS A 66 4.12 -0.12 10.97
C HIS A 66 3.34 0.14 9.67
N THR A 67 3.94 -0.16 8.51
CA THR A 67 3.31 -0.05 7.18
C THR A 67 3.42 -1.41 6.48
N PRO A 68 2.49 -2.35 6.72
CA PRO A 68 2.57 -3.70 6.18
C PRO A 68 2.57 -3.72 4.64
N MET A 69 3.11 -4.82 4.08
CA MET A 69 3.10 -5.05 2.63
C MET A 69 1.67 -5.20 2.13
N ARG A 70 1.31 -4.47 1.08
CA ARG A 70 -0.02 -4.55 0.46
C ARG A 70 0.03 -5.33 -0.85
N TYR A 71 -0.97 -6.17 -1.10
CA TYR A 71 -1.04 -6.94 -2.35
C TYR A 71 -2.19 -6.44 -3.21
N LEU A 72 -1.87 -5.99 -4.42
CA LEU A 72 -2.84 -5.65 -5.45
C LEU A 72 -3.25 -6.90 -6.21
N ARG A 73 -4.52 -7.25 -6.12
CA ARG A 73 -5.11 -8.38 -6.85
C ARG A 73 -5.23 -8.00 -8.33
N VAL A 74 -4.65 -8.84 -9.18
CA VAL A 74 -4.69 -8.68 -10.64
C VAL A 74 -5.09 -9.98 -11.32
N ASN A 75 -5.73 -9.88 -12.48
CA ASN A 75 -5.90 -10.98 -13.41
C ASN A 75 -5.54 -10.51 -14.83
N VAL A 76 -5.22 -11.44 -15.74
CA VAL A 76 -4.70 -11.11 -17.07
C VAL A 76 -5.56 -11.74 -18.16
N HIS A 77 -5.95 -10.93 -19.14
CA HIS A 77 -6.80 -11.28 -20.26
C HIS A 77 -5.99 -11.13 -21.54
N TRP A 78 -5.71 -12.25 -22.20
CA TRP A 78 -5.06 -12.29 -23.51
C TRP A 78 -6.11 -12.22 -24.62
N MET A 79 -6.11 -11.11 -25.37
CA MET A 79 -7.01 -10.91 -26.50
C MET A 79 -6.35 -11.45 -27.76
N ASN A 80 -6.92 -12.52 -28.33
CA ASN A 80 -6.40 -13.22 -29.49
C ASN A 80 -7.34 -13.11 -30.67
N THR A 81 -6.79 -13.18 -31.89
CA THR A 81 -7.61 -13.20 -33.10
C THR A 81 -8.06 -14.63 -33.44
N PRO A 82 -9.31 -14.82 -33.94
CA PRO A 82 -9.78 -16.14 -34.37
C PRO A 82 -9.00 -16.70 -35.57
N ASP A 83 -8.46 -15.83 -36.42
CA ASP A 83 -7.75 -16.16 -37.65
C ASP A 83 -6.28 -16.55 -37.45
N THR A 84 -5.85 -16.73 -36.21
CA THR A 84 -4.47 -17.10 -35.81
C THR A 84 -3.39 -16.05 -36.06
N ALA A 85 -3.71 -14.89 -36.65
CA ALA A 85 -2.73 -13.84 -36.95
C ALA A 85 -2.05 -13.29 -35.68
N TYR A 86 -2.79 -13.21 -34.58
CA TYR A 86 -2.28 -12.85 -33.26
C TYR A 86 -2.80 -13.83 -32.22
N GLN A 87 -2.01 -14.88 -31.97
CA GLN A 87 -2.30 -15.87 -30.94
C GLN A 87 -1.10 -16.09 -30.03
N LEU A 88 -1.29 -15.84 -28.75
CA LEU A 88 -0.35 -16.14 -27.68
C LEU A 88 -1.17 -16.76 -26.54
N THR A 89 -1.07 -18.08 -26.43
CA THR A 89 -2.01 -18.91 -25.63
C THR A 89 -1.27 -20.01 -24.88
N GLY A 90 -1.98 -20.70 -23.98
CA GLY A 90 -1.43 -21.83 -23.22
C GLY A 90 -0.16 -21.49 -22.45
N ASP A 91 0.79 -22.42 -22.42
CA ASP A 91 2.01 -22.32 -21.62
C ASP A 91 2.84 -21.07 -21.91
N GLN A 92 2.89 -20.62 -23.18
CA GLN A 92 3.66 -19.43 -23.55
C GLN A 92 3.09 -18.17 -22.89
N ALA A 93 1.77 -18.00 -22.96
CA ALA A 93 1.11 -16.84 -22.35
C ALA A 93 1.14 -16.90 -20.83
N ILE A 94 0.94 -18.10 -20.25
CA ILE A 94 1.05 -18.32 -18.81
C ILE A 94 2.46 -17.99 -18.33
N HIS A 95 3.49 -18.45 -19.05
CA HIS A 95 4.89 -18.14 -18.76
C HIS A 95 5.14 -16.63 -18.80
N PHE A 96 4.71 -15.95 -19.88
CA PHE A 96 4.86 -14.51 -20.03
C PHE A 96 4.15 -13.76 -18.89
N THR A 97 2.88 -14.07 -18.61
CA THR A 97 2.10 -13.42 -17.55
C THR A 97 2.78 -13.56 -16.21
N ARG A 98 3.18 -14.77 -15.82
CA ARG A 98 3.88 -15.00 -14.55
C ARG A 98 5.22 -14.27 -14.52
N GLY A 99 5.95 -14.26 -15.64
CA GLY A 99 7.19 -13.49 -15.81
C GLY A 99 7.00 -11.99 -15.62
N LEU A 100 5.99 -11.41 -16.25
CA LEU A 100 5.65 -9.99 -16.16
C LEU A 100 5.34 -9.59 -14.72
N ILE A 101 4.47 -10.35 -14.04
CA ILE A 101 4.13 -10.10 -12.64
C ILE A 101 5.37 -10.18 -11.74
N ARG A 102 6.25 -11.19 -11.95
CA ARG A 102 7.53 -11.30 -11.22
C ARG A 102 8.45 -10.10 -11.49
N ALA A 103 8.61 -9.70 -12.75
CA ALA A 103 9.49 -8.59 -13.14
C ALA A 103 8.98 -7.24 -12.62
N ALA A 104 7.67 -7.01 -12.68
CA ALA A 104 7.02 -5.82 -12.14
C ALA A 104 7.22 -5.73 -10.61
N ASN A 105 7.00 -6.86 -9.90
CA ASN A 105 7.27 -6.96 -8.47
C ASN A 105 8.75 -6.79 -8.11
N TYR A 106 9.66 -7.24 -8.96
CA TYR A 106 11.10 -7.02 -8.77
C TYR A 106 11.44 -5.53 -8.78
N ASP A 107 10.94 -4.77 -9.74
CA ASP A 107 11.18 -3.31 -9.80
C ASP A 107 10.55 -2.58 -8.62
N LEU A 108 9.33 -2.95 -8.21
CA LEU A 108 8.72 -2.42 -6.99
C LEU A 108 9.55 -2.72 -5.74
N ALA A 109 10.12 -3.93 -5.65
CA ALA A 109 10.95 -4.34 -4.52
C ALA A 109 12.29 -3.63 -4.44
N LYS A 110 12.90 -3.37 -5.60
CA LYS A 110 14.19 -2.71 -5.66
C LYS A 110 14.09 -1.20 -5.60
N ASN A 111 12.99 -0.61 -6.06
CA ASN A 111 12.75 0.82 -6.27
C ASN A 111 14.04 1.61 -6.53
N ARG A 112 14.47 1.70 -7.79
CA ARG A 112 15.76 2.33 -8.07
C ARG A 112 15.70 3.82 -7.76
N LYS A 113 16.86 4.38 -7.40
CA LYS A 113 17.00 5.83 -7.26
C LYS A 113 16.68 6.52 -8.59
N MET A 114 15.89 7.59 -8.52
CA MET A 114 15.58 8.39 -9.69
C MET A 114 16.85 9.10 -10.19
N TRP A 115 17.02 9.17 -11.51
CA TRP A 115 18.19 9.78 -12.15
C TRP A 115 18.09 11.29 -12.24
N LEU A 116 16.89 11.82 -12.45
CA LEU A 116 16.64 13.26 -12.54
C LEU A 116 16.33 13.85 -11.17
N PRO A 117 16.78 15.08 -10.86
CA PRO A 117 17.73 15.86 -11.66
C PRO A 117 19.12 15.19 -11.64
N ASN A 118 20.00 15.51 -12.58
CA ASN A 118 21.36 14.93 -12.59
C ASN A 118 22.01 15.07 -11.20
N ARG A 119 22.56 13.96 -10.68
CA ARG A 119 23.04 13.82 -9.29
C ARG A 119 21.94 13.92 -8.22
N ASN A 120 20.74 13.44 -8.53
CA ASN A 120 19.62 13.42 -7.58
C ASN A 120 20.04 12.81 -6.23
N ASP A 121 19.73 13.50 -5.14
CA ASP A 121 19.96 13.08 -3.77
C ASP A 121 18.67 12.63 -3.04
N THR A 122 17.51 12.74 -3.69
CA THR A 122 16.20 12.31 -3.17
C THR A 122 16.27 10.89 -2.58
N PRO A 123 15.81 10.69 -1.34
CA PRO A 123 15.84 9.39 -0.68
C PRO A 123 14.96 8.37 -1.40
N VAL A 124 15.35 7.09 -1.32
CA VAL A 124 14.58 5.97 -1.84
C VAL A 124 13.80 5.34 -0.70
N TYR A 125 12.48 5.33 -0.82
CA TYR A 125 11.60 4.63 0.11
C TYR A 125 11.17 3.28 -0.46
N PRO A 126 10.94 2.27 0.39
CA PRO A 126 10.32 1.04 -0.06
C PRO A 126 8.90 1.34 -0.54
N THR A 127 8.49 0.70 -1.63
CA THR A 127 7.14 0.91 -2.18
C THR A 127 6.04 0.29 -1.33
N ASN A 128 6.34 -0.78 -0.59
CA ASN A 128 5.41 -1.57 0.24
C ASN A 128 4.09 -1.98 -0.45
N PHE A 129 4.12 -2.27 -1.75
CA PHE A 129 3.05 -3.00 -2.41
C PHE A 129 3.57 -3.95 -3.50
N ARG A 130 2.83 -5.04 -3.78
CA ARG A 130 3.14 -6.02 -4.82
C ARG A 130 1.88 -6.48 -5.54
N TYR A 131 2.03 -7.09 -6.69
CA TYR A 131 0.96 -7.74 -7.43
C TYR A 131 0.82 -9.20 -7.04
N ILE A 132 -0.42 -9.67 -6.94
CA ILE A 132 -0.76 -11.08 -6.80
C ILE A 132 -1.77 -11.48 -7.88
N LEU A 133 -1.41 -12.50 -8.65
CA LEU A 133 -2.32 -13.08 -9.62
C LEU A 133 -3.48 -13.74 -8.87
N THR A 134 -4.70 -13.33 -9.19
CA THR A 134 -5.90 -13.65 -8.39
C THR A 134 -6.92 -14.37 -9.27
N PRO A 135 -7.16 -15.67 -9.01
CA PRO A 135 -8.15 -16.44 -9.75
C PRO A 135 -9.59 -16.10 -9.33
N ASP A 136 -10.57 -16.52 -10.13
CA ASP A 136 -11.97 -16.58 -9.70
C ASP A 136 -12.20 -17.81 -8.81
N PRO A 137 -12.52 -17.62 -7.52
CA PRO A 137 -12.71 -18.75 -6.61
C PRO A 137 -13.91 -19.63 -6.97
N ASN A 138 -14.81 -19.17 -7.85
CA ASN A 138 -15.98 -19.93 -8.30
C ASN A 138 -15.67 -20.81 -9.51
N ILE A 139 -14.49 -20.68 -10.11
CA ILE A 139 -14.08 -21.45 -11.29
C ILE A 139 -13.00 -22.45 -10.86
N PRO A 140 -13.27 -23.76 -10.91
CA PRO A 140 -12.27 -24.77 -10.54
C PRO A 140 -11.01 -24.67 -11.40
N ASN A 141 -9.85 -24.69 -10.74
CA ASN A 141 -8.51 -24.58 -11.35
C ASN A 141 -8.26 -23.28 -12.11
N ASP A 142 -9.03 -22.22 -11.85
CA ASP A 142 -8.73 -20.92 -12.40
C ASP A 142 -7.37 -20.42 -11.90
N GLU A 143 -6.60 -19.83 -12.81
CA GLU A 143 -5.28 -19.28 -12.51
C GLU A 143 -5.24 -17.74 -12.58
N GLY A 144 -6.39 -17.08 -12.81
CA GLY A 144 -6.45 -15.64 -13.06
C GLY A 144 -5.84 -15.22 -14.40
N ILE A 145 -5.74 -16.14 -15.36
CA ILE A 145 -5.23 -15.92 -16.72
C ILE A 145 -6.29 -16.42 -17.71
N TYR A 146 -6.83 -15.50 -18.51
CA TYR A 146 -7.94 -15.76 -19.40
C TYR A 146 -7.54 -15.55 -20.86
N PHE A 147 -8.10 -16.37 -21.74
CA PHE A 147 -7.85 -16.32 -23.19
C PHE A 147 -9.16 -16.05 -23.91
N HIS A 148 -9.19 -14.98 -24.70
CA HIS A 148 -10.36 -14.56 -25.47
C HIS A 148 -10.04 -14.59 -26.95
N TYR A 149 -11.01 -14.97 -27.78
CA TYR A 149 -10.89 -15.03 -29.24
C TYR A 149 -12.00 -14.19 -29.85
N ASP A 150 -11.65 -13.03 -30.39
CA ASP A 150 -12.62 -12.06 -30.87
C ASP A 150 -12.11 -11.35 -32.14
N ALA A 151 -12.97 -11.17 -33.14
CA ALA A 151 -12.59 -10.47 -34.37
C ALA A 151 -12.67 -8.94 -34.22
N ASP A 152 -13.58 -8.46 -33.38
CA ASP A 152 -13.97 -7.05 -33.29
C ASP A 152 -13.35 -6.36 -32.06
N ASP A 153 -13.35 -7.03 -30.91
CA ASP A 153 -12.92 -6.46 -29.61
C ASP A 153 -11.47 -6.82 -29.22
N THR A 154 -10.62 -7.21 -30.18
CA THR A 154 -9.26 -7.71 -29.90
C THR A 154 -8.17 -6.66 -30.05
N TYR A 155 -8.30 -5.74 -31.00
CA TYR A 155 -7.17 -4.87 -31.38
C TYR A 155 -7.07 -3.61 -30.54
N TYR A 156 -5.83 -3.18 -30.30
CA TYR A 156 -5.50 -1.89 -29.71
C TYR A 156 -5.20 -0.85 -30.81
N VAL A 157 -5.86 0.30 -30.73
CA VAL A 157 -5.69 1.44 -31.64
C VAL A 157 -5.39 2.70 -30.83
N HIS A 158 -4.12 3.11 -30.85
CA HIS A 158 -3.62 4.24 -30.06
C HIS A 158 -3.92 5.61 -30.67
N LYS A 159 -3.86 5.73 -32.01
CA LYS A 159 -3.96 7.01 -32.74
C LYS A 159 -4.94 6.92 -33.90
N GLY A 160 -5.42 8.07 -34.36
CA GLY A 160 -6.31 8.18 -35.52
C GLY A 160 -7.80 8.21 -35.19
N LYS A 161 -8.65 8.27 -36.23
CA LYS A 161 -10.11 8.43 -36.12
C LYS A 161 -10.79 7.24 -35.43
N THR A 162 -10.21 6.05 -35.54
CA THR A 162 -10.73 4.78 -34.99
C THR A 162 -10.11 4.42 -33.63
N ARG A 163 -9.41 5.35 -32.97
CA ARG A 163 -8.76 5.10 -31.67
C ARG A 163 -9.73 4.50 -30.65
N ASN A 164 -9.25 3.52 -29.89
CA ASN A 164 -10.04 2.80 -28.91
C ASN A 164 -9.35 2.65 -27.53
N LEU A 165 -8.27 3.40 -27.27
CA LEU A 165 -7.56 3.30 -26.00
C LEU A 165 -8.47 3.56 -24.78
N TYR A 166 -9.42 4.51 -24.87
CA TYR A 166 -10.36 4.83 -23.78
C TYR A 166 -11.71 4.09 -23.87
N ARG A 167 -11.88 3.24 -24.89
CA ARG A 167 -13.09 2.44 -25.08
C ARG A 167 -13.16 1.30 -24.06
N ARG A 168 -14.34 1.03 -23.53
CA ARG A 168 -14.57 0.14 -22.38
C ARG A 168 -15.12 -1.24 -22.77
N GLU A 169 -15.60 -1.37 -24.00
CA GLU A 169 -16.33 -2.50 -24.56
C GLU A 169 -15.65 -3.84 -24.28
N VAL A 170 -14.34 -3.94 -24.55
CA VAL A 170 -13.56 -5.18 -24.35
C VAL A 170 -13.63 -5.70 -22.91
N PHE A 171 -13.53 -4.83 -21.91
CA PHE A 171 -13.51 -5.27 -20.51
C PHE A 171 -14.89 -5.26 -19.86
N GLU A 172 -15.87 -4.62 -20.48
CA GLU A 172 -17.29 -4.82 -20.14
C GLU A 172 -17.75 -6.22 -20.59
N LYS A 173 -17.21 -6.71 -21.70
CA LYS A 173 -17.50 -8.04 -22.24
C LYS A 173 -16.75 -9.16 -21.53
N TYR A 174 -15.45 -8.98 -21.31
CA TYR A 174 -14.56 -10.07 -20.87
C TYR A 174 -14.01 -9.93 -19.45
N GLY A 175 -14.30 -8.83 -18.75
CA GLY A 175 -13.75 -8.60 -17.41
C GLY A 175 -14.25 -9.61 -16.39
N VAL A 176 -13.37 -10.04 -15.49
CA VAL A 176 -13.66 -10.97 -14.40
C VAL A 176 -13.38 -10.28 -13.07
N GLN A 177 -14.32 -10.38 -12.12
CA GLN A 177 -14.20 -9.77 -10.78
C GLN A 177 -13.84 -8.27 -10.81
N MET A 178 -14.38 -7.53 -11.79
CA MET A 178 -14.06 -6.11 -12.07
C MET A 178 -14.42 -5.13 -10.93
N ASP A 179 -15.15 -5.62 -9.93
CA ASP A 179 -15.48 -4.91 -8.70
C ASP A 179 -14.32 -4.93 -7.68
N SER A 180 -13.44 -5.94 -7.74
CA SER A 180 -12.48 -6.27 -6.66
C SER A 180 -11.08 -6.70 -7.13
N VAL A 181 -10.88 -6.96 -8.43
CA VAL A 181 -9.60 -7.35 -9.05
C VAL A 181 -9.29 -6.41 -10.21
N LEU A 182 -8.05 -5.91 -10.30
CA LEU A 182 -7.62 -5.06 -11.42
C LEU A 182 -7.37 -5.93 -12.65
N ASN A 183 -8.12 -5.70 -13.72
CA ASN A 183 -8.02 -6.52 -14.93
C ASN A 183 -6.99 -5.97 -15.92
N ILE A 184 -6.11 -6.84 -16.42
CA ILE A 184 -5.02 -6.47 -17.33
C ILE A 184 -5.29 -7.08 -18.70
N PHE A 185 -5.59 -6.25 -19.70
CA PHE A 185 -5.85 -6.71 -21.07
C PHE A 185 -4.61 -6.58 -21.93
N ILE A 186 -4.07 -7.71 -22.40
CA ILE A 186 -2.97 -7.76 -23.36
C ILE A 186 -3.55 -7.88 -24.77
N MET A 187 -3.29 -6.88 -25.61
CA MET A 187 -3.96 -6.71 -26.90
C MET A 187 -2.93 -6.53 -28.04
N PRO A 188 -3.13 -7.15 -29.21
CA PRO A 188 -2.31 -6.87 -30.40
C PRO A 188 -2.61 -5.47 -30.95
N HIS A 189 -1.64 -4.88 -31.65
CA HIS A 189 -1.91 -3.67 -32.42
C HIS A 189 -2.78 -4.01 -33.64
N HIS A 190 -3.64 -3.08 -34.05
CA HIS A 190 -4.47 -3.30 -35.24
C HIS A 190 -3.62 -3.43 -36.52
N PRO A 191 -3.88 -4.42 -37.41
CA PRO A 191 -3.12 -4.64 -38.65
C PRO A 191 -2.93 -3.37 -39.50
N ASP A 192 -4.01 -2.61 -39.72
CA ASP A 192 -3.95 -1.35 -40.46
C ASP A 192 -3.02 -0.31 -39.82
N SER A 193 -2.93 -0.30 -38.48
CA SER A 193 -1.98 0.58 -37.78
C SER A 193 -0.56 0.10 -38.06
N VAL A 194 -0.29 -1.21 -37.92
CA VAL A 194 1.01 -1.82 -38.19
C VAL A 194 1.46 -1.60 -39.65
N ALA A 195 0.53 -1.60 -40.61
CA ALA A 195 0.82 -1.36 -42.01
C ALA A 195 1.24 0.10 -42.32
N SER A 196 0.93 1.05 -41.43
CA SER A 196 1.29 2.46 -41.60
C SER A 196 2.77 2.72 -41.31
N LYS A 197 3.47 3.37 -42.25
CA LYS A 197 4.89 3.76 -42.08
C LYS A 197 5.15 4.74 -40.94
N THR A 198 4.12 5.44 -40.46
CA THR A 198 4.22 6.43 -39.38
C THR A 198 3.82 5.87 -38.01
N TYR A 199 3.44 4.59 -37.95
CA TYR A 199 3.03 3.93 -36.73
C TYR A 199 4.17 3.06 -36.19
N GLY A 200 4.47 3.23 -34.91
CA GLY A 200 5.41 2.37 -34.20
C GLY A 200 4.67 1.28 -33.44
N THR A 201 5.07 0.02 -33.61
CA THR A 201 4.51 -1.14 -32.89
C THR A 201 5.00 -1.26 -31.45
N HIS A 202 5.51 -0.17 -30.87
CA HIS A 202 6.15 -0.15 -29.57
C HIS A 202 5.18 -0.52 -28.44
N LYS A 203 5.75 -0.81 -27.28
CA LYS A 203 5.05 -1.05 -26.02
C LYS A 203 4.26 0.19 -25.62
N VAL A 204 2.97 0.03 -25.37
CA VAL A 204 2.07 1.12 -24.95
C VAL A 204 1.04 0.60 -23.96
N GLY A 205 0.52 1.49 -23.13
CA GLY A 205 -0.53 1.17 -22.17
C GLY A 205 -1.56 2.28 -22.02
N VAL A 206 -2.63 1.97 -21.29
CA VAL A 206 -3.61 2.94 -20.79
C VAL A 206 -4.37 2.35 -19.59
N ALA A 207 -4.54 3.14 -18.54
CA ALA A 207 -5.37 2.82 -17.39
C ALA A 207 -6.81 3.37 -17.52
N LEU A 208 -7.81 2.54 -17.19
CA LEU A 208 -9.25 2.87 -17.28
C LEU A 208 -10.01 2.54 -15.98
N GLY A 209 -9.49 2.98 -14.84
CA GLY A 209 -10.15 2.89 -13.54
C GLY A 209 -10.11 1.50 -12.90
N ASN A 210 -10.67 0.48 -13.56
CA ASN A 210 -10.68 -0.91 -13.09
C ASN A 210 -10.06 -1.93 -14.05
N ALA A 211 -9.56 -1.45 -15.19
CA ALA A 211 -8.76 -2.24 -16.09
C ALA A 211 -7.60 -1.41 -16.65
N ILE A 212 -6.57 -2.08 -17.12
CA ILE A 212 -5.54 -1.49 -17.99
C ILE A 212 -5.48 -2.25 -19.30
N LYS A 213 -5.12 -1.56 -20.38
CA LYS A 213 -4.78 -2.21 -21.66
C LYS A 213 -3.29 -2.06 -21.89
N ILE A 214 -2.64 -3.11 -22.38
CA ILE A 214 -1.24 -3.12 -22.80
C ILE A 214 -1.17 -3.69 -24.21
N ALA A 215 -0.41 -3.05 -25.08
CA ALA A 215 -0.15 -3.52 -26.43
C ALA A 215 1.34 -3.50 -26.78
N GLY A 216 1.69 -4.16 -27.89
CA GLY A 216 3.07 -4.36 -28.35
C GLY A 216 3.61 -5.78 -28.07
N VAL A 217 3.04 -6.50 -27.09
CA VAL A 217 3.49 -7.85 -26.69
C VAL A 217 3.56 -8.80 -27.89
N TYR A 218 2.50 -8.88 -28.69
CA TYR A 218 2.45 -9.78 -29.85
C TYR A 218 3.49 -9.47 -30.94
N HIS A 219 4.09 -8.28 -30.95
CA HIS A 219 5.10 -7.86 -31.94
C HIS A 219 6.53 -7.96 -31.42
N ASP A 220 6.73 -7.67 -30.13
CA ASP A 220 8.03 -7.63 -29.48
C ASP A 220 8.43 -9.02 -28.92
N ALA A 221 7.44 -9.80 -28.45
CA ALA A 221 7.61 -11.09 -27.79
C ALA A 221 7.84 -12.27 -28.72
N LYS A 222 8.49 -12.06 -29.88
CA LYS A 222 8.77 -13.05 -30.95
C LYS A 222 9.53 -14.31 -30.46
N GLY A 223 8.92 -15.13 -29.60
CA GLY A 223 9.50 -16.32 -28.98
C GLY A 223 10.63 -16.06 -27.96
N ARG A 224 10.75 -14.85 -27.41
CA ARG A 224 11.76 -14.53 -26.37
C ARG A 224 11.07 -14.32 -25.01
N ASP A 225 11.77 -14.66 -23.92
CA ASP A 225 11.36 -14.34 -22.54
C ASP A 225 11.46 -12.82 -22.26
N ASP A 226 10.71 -12.02 -23.01
CA ASP A 226 10.81 -10.55 -23.04
C ASP A 226 9.78 -9.86 -22.13
N TYR A 227 9.07 -10.60 -21.28
CA TYR A 227 8.17 -10.06 -20.27
C TYR A 227 8.85 -8.99 -19.39
N TRP A 228 10.18 -9.07 -19.26
CA TRP A 228 11.00 -8.07 -18.57
C TRP A 228 10.77 -6.69 -19.18
N ASP A 229 10.73 -6.56 -20.49
CA ASP A 229 10.64 -5.27 -21.18
C ASP A 229 9.28 -4.58 -20.99
N PHE A 230 8.26 -5.31 -20.58
CA PHE A 230 6.91 -4.78 -20.32
C PHE A 230 6.66 -4.37 -18.87
N ARG A 231 7.55 -4.72 -17.93
CA ARG A 231 7.39 -4.42 -16.50
C ARG A 231 7.24 -2.92 -16.21
N GLY A 232 7.94 -2.07 -16.99
CA GLY A 232 7.91 -0.61 -16.86
C GLY A 232 6.55 -0.03 -17.21
N VAL A 233 6.05 -0.38 -18.40
CA VAL A 233 4.69 0.00 -18.86
C VAL A 233 3.63 -0.54 -17.91
N PHE A 234 3.74 -1.78 -17.44
CA PHE A 234 2.79 -2.33 -16.47
C PHE A 234 2.74 -1.51 -15.18
N ASN A 235 3.91 -1.22 -14.58
CA ASN A 235 4.00 -0.42 -13.37
C ASN A 235 3.51 1.02 -13.58
N HIS A 236 3.77 1.61 -14.75
CA HIS A 236 3.31 2.93 -15.17
C HIS A 236 1.78 3.02 -15.18
N GLU A 237 1.11 2.08 -15.84
CA GLU A 237 -0.36 2.08 -15.91
C GLU A 237 -0.99 1.84 -14.53
N VAL A 238 -0.38 0.99 -13.69
CA VAL A 238 -0.81 0.86 -12.29
C VAL A 238 -0.61 2.17 -11.52
N GLY A 239 0.46 2.93 -11.79
CA GLY A 239 0.66 4.26 -11.23
C GLY A 239 -0.54 5.19 -11.50
N HIS A 240 -1.10 5.14 -12.71
CA HIS A 240 -2.32 5.86 -13.05
C HIS A 240 -3.57 5.36 -12.30
N ILE A 241 -3.69 4.06 -12.00
CA ILE A 241 -4.77 3.53 -11.15
C ILE A 241 -4.76 4.17 -9.76
N PHE A 242 -3.58 4.47 -9.23
CA PHE A 242 -3.39 5.20 -7.97
C PHE A 242 -3.33 6.73 -8.13
N GLY A 243 -3.69 7.26 -9.30
CA GLY A 243 -3.81 8.69 -9.54
C GLY A 243 -2.48 9.43 -9.59
N LEU A 244 -1.42 8.77 -10.05
CA LEU A 244 -0.22 9.45 -10.51
C LEU A 244 -0.42 9.99 -11.93
N SER A 245 0.23 11.10 -12.22
CA SER A 245 0.29 11.71 -13.55
C SER A 245 1.68 11.48 -14.14
N HIS A 246 1.83 11.72 -15.43
CA HIS A 246 3.13 11.71 -16.10
C HIS A 246 4.11 12.69 -15.44
N ALA A 247 5.37 12.30 -15.21
CA ALA A 247 6.31 13.11 -14.41
C ALA A 247 6.93 14.29 -15.19
N TRP A 248 6.81 14.30 -16.52
CA TRP A 248 7.24 15.44 -17.36
C TRP A 248 6.20 16.58 -17.46
N VAL A 249 5.03 16.45 -16.81
CA VAL A 249 4.03 17.53 -16.68
C VAL A 249 3.93 17.99 -15.21
N THR A 250 3.03 18.93 -14.90
CA THR A 250 2.67 19.21 -13.51
C THR A 250 1.95 18.01 -12.91
N ASP A 251 2.71 17.12 -12.26
CA ASP A 251 2.23 15.84 -11.75
C ASP A 251 1.73 15.91 -10.29
N GLY A 252 2.02 17.01 -9.60
CA GLY A 252 1.67 17.23 -8.19
C GLY A 252 2.67 16.64 -7.20
N CYS A 253 3.91 16.39 -7.63
CA CYS A 253 5.03 15.99 -6.80
C CYS A 253 6.17 17.00 -6.92
N ASP A 254 6.63 17.53 -5.77
CA ASP A 254 7.72 18.52 -5.77
C ASP A 254 9.11 17.86 -5.96
N ASP A 255 9.18 16.53 -5.77
CA ASP A 255 10.40 15.75 -5.91
C ASP A 255 10.58 15.13 -7.30
N THR A 256 9.66 15.37 -8.24
CA THR A 256 9.77 15.07 -9.67
C THR A 256 10.11 16.37 -10.43
N PRO A 257 11.35 16.52 -10.92
CA PRO A 257 11.74 17.75 -11.60
C PRO A 257 11.01 17.89 -12.93
N ALA A 258 10.59 19.12 -13.26
CA ALA A 258 10.08 19.42 -14.60
C ALA A 258 11.18 19.17 -15.64
N HIS A 259 10.86 18.42 -16.69
CA HIS A 259 11.79 18.05 -17.75
C HIS A 259 11.04 17.79 -19.07
N SER A 260 11.76 17.76 -20.19
CA SER A 260 11.18 17.38 -21.48
C SER A 260 11.24 15.87 -21.69
N GLN A 261 10.24 15.32 -22.39
CA GLN A 261 10.14 13.89 -22.68
C GLN A 261 10.92 13.52 -23.96
N ASP A 262 12.16 13.98 -24.09
CA ASP A 262 12.99 13.77 -25.29
C ASP A 262 14.12 12.75 -25.09
N CYS A 263 14.51 12.50 -23.83
CA CYS A 263 15.56 11.56 -23.46
C CYS A 263 14.98 10.27 -22.88
N TYR A 264 14.72 9.30 -23.76
CA TYR A 264 14.11 8.03 -23.41
C TYR A 264 15.11 7.04 -22.78
N ALA A 265 16.41 7.18 -23.07
CA ALA A 265 17.46 6.35 -22.50
C ALA A 265 18.79 7.11 -22.33
N LYS A 266 19.61 6.69 -21.37
CA LYS A 266 21.02 7.13 -21.28
C LYS A 266 21.79 6.66 -22.52
N GLY A 267 22.72 7.48 -23.01
CA GLY A 267 23.46 7.20 -24.24
C GLY A 267 22.65 7.34 -25.54
N GLN A 268 21.38 7.77 -25.50
CA GLN A 268 20.61 8.10 -26.71
C GLN A 268 21.27 9.24 -27.50
N SER A 269 21.82 10.22 -26.78
CA SER A 269 22.61 11.34 -27.28
C SER A 269 23.44 11.91 -26.13
N PRO A 270 24.49 12.72 -26.39
CA PRO A 270 25.37 13.27 -25.33
C PRO A 270 24.62 14.01 -24.21
N GLU A 271 23.54 14.72 -24.55
CA GLU A 271 22.71 15.43 -23.57
C GLU A 271 21.88 14.47 -22.68
N CYS A 272 21.45 13.33 -23.23
CA CYS A 272 20.64 12.35 -22.51
C CYS A 272 21.41 11.56 -21.45
N ASP A 273 22.73 11.66 -21.38
CA ASP A 273 23.51 11.09 -20.27
C ASP A 273 23.16 11.74 -18.92
N THR A 274 22.70 12.99 -18.95
CA THR A 274 22.30 13.74 -17.75
C THR A 274 20.81 14.08 -17.69
N LEU A 275 20.11 13.98 -18.83
CA LEU A 275 18.68 14.33 -18.95
C LEU A 275 17.75 13.11 -19.08
N ALA A 276 18.27 11.90 -19.25
CA ALA A 276 17.42 10.70 -19.25
C ALA A 276 16.80 10.47 -17.87
N SER A 277 15.50 10.18 -17.88
CA SER A 277 14.77 9.75 -16.69
C SER A 277 14.74 8.22 -16.57
N ASN A 278 14.48 7.75 -15.36
CA ASN A 278 14.02 6.40 -15.08
C ASN A 278 12.77 6.39 -14.18
N ASN A 279 12.10 7.54 -14.01
CA ASN A 279 10.86 7.61 -13.27
C ASN A 279 9.82 6.68 -13.91
N VAL A 280 9.06 5.98 -13.07
CA VAL A 280 8.01 5.06 -13.53
C VAL A 280 6.94 5.76 -14.36
N MET A 281 6.67 7.04 -14.07
CA MET A 281 5.65 7.86 -14.75
C MET A 281 6.18 8.61 -15.98
N ASP A 282 7.42 8.37 -16.41
CA ASP A 282 7.94 8.85 -17.70
C ASP A 282 7.79 7.78 -18.78
N TYR A 283 7.97 8.15 -20.06
CA TYR A 283 8.07 7.18 -21.16
C TYR A 283 9.51 6.67 -21.39
N ALA A 284 10.35 6.72 -20.36
CA ALA A 284 11.72 6.22 -20.43
C ALA A 284 11.78 4.71 -20.72
N ALA A 285 12.91 4.21 -21.22
CA ALA A 285 13.08 2.80 -21.57
C ALA A 285 13.04 1.87 -20.33
N VAL A 286 13.31 2.40 -19.13
CA VAL A 286 13.50 1.59 -17.91
C VAL A 286 12.35 1.67 -16.91
N GLN A 287 11.83 2.87 -16.60
CA GLN A 287 10.66 3.10 -15.73
C GLN A 287 10.67 2.35 -14.38
N ASN A 288 11.78 2.46 -13.62
CA ASN A 288 11.98 1.66 -12.41
C ASN A 288 12.26 2.45 -11.12
N ALA A 289 11.95 3.76 -11.12
CA ALA A 289 12.05 4.63 -9.96
C ALA A 289 10.70 5.24 -9.59
N TRP A 290 10.34 5.12 -8.31
CA TRP A 290 9.23 5.81 -7.66
C TRP A 290 9.80 6.79 -6.65
N THR A 291 9.43 8.07 -6.77
CA THR A 291 9.86 9.10 -5.81
C THR A 291 9.13 8.96 -4.46
N PRO A 292 9.64 9.56 -3.36
CA PRO A 292 8.91 9.64 -2.10
C PRO A 292 7.47 10.13 -2.26
N CYS A 293 7.25 11.21 -3.01
CA CYS A 293 5.90 11.72 -3.27
C CYS A 293 5.01 10.68 -3.95
N GLN A 294 5.51 10.03 -5.00
CA GLN A 294 4.76 8.99 -5.71
C GLN A 294 4.43 7.81 -4.79
N VAL A 295 5.40 7.33 -3.98
CA VAL A 295 5.18 6.26 -2.99
C VAL A 295 4.14 6.66 -1.96
N GLY A 296 4.25 7.84 -1.36
CA GLY A 296 3.30 8.31 -0.35
C GLY A 296 1.90 8.51 -0.91
N ARG A 297 1.76 9.00 -2.16
CA ARG A 297 0.46 9.13 -2.83
C ARG A 297 -0.18 7.77 -3.10
N VAL A 298 0.59 6.80 -3.59
CA VAL A 298 0.10 5.42 -3.79
C VAL A 298 -0.36 4.81 -2.47
N GLN A 299 0.46 4.91 -1.41
CA GLN A 299 0.13 4.39 -0.08
C GLN A 299 -1.09 5.08 0.55
N GLN A 300 -1.24 6.39 0.34
CA GLN A 300 -2.43 7.13 0.73
C GLN A 300 -3.68 6.60 0.04
N ARG A 301 -3.63 6.41 -1.28
CA ARG A 301 -4.77 5.92 -2.07
C ARG A 301 -5.20 4.52 -1.65
N MET A 302 -4.24 3.67 -1.30
CA MET A 302 -4.50 2.35 -0.74
C MET A 302 -5.11 2.41 0.67
N ALA A 303 -4.73 3.40 1.47
CA ALA A 303 -5.18 3.53 2.85
C ALA A 303 -6.56 4.18 3.01
N LEU A 304 -6.96 5.12 2.14
CA LEU A 304 -8.24 5.83 2.29
C LEU A 304 -9.43 4.93 1.86
N GLU A 305 -10.41 4.72 2.73
CA GLU A 305 -11.57 3.82 2.49
C GLU A 305 -12.36 4.20 1.25
N ASN A 306 -12.58 5.50 1.04
CA ASN A 306 -13.38 6.01 -0.07
C ASN A 306 -12.63 6.02 -1.41
N ASN A 307 -11.39 5.55 -1.44
CA ASN A 307 -10.64 5.51 -2.68
C ASN A 307 -11.02 4.28 -3.52
N ARG A 308 -11.42 4.51 -4.78
CA ARG A 308 -11.83 3.44 -5.69
C ARG A 308 -10.74 2.40 -5.94
N ALA A 309 -9.46 2.76 -5.88
CA ALA A 309 -8.37 1.81 -6.10
C ALA A 309 -8.15 0.85 -4.92
N ARG A 310 -8.60 1.21 -3.70
CA ARG A 310 -8.45 0.39 -2.50
C ARG A 310 -9.13 -0.98 -2.64
N LYS A 311 -10.25 -1.05 -3.37
CA LYS A 311 -11.01 -2.29 -3.58
C LYS A 311 -10.20 -3.41 -4.24
N PHE A 312 -9.14 -3.06 -4.97
CA PHE A 312 -8.27 -4.04 -5.63
C PHE A 312 -7.26 -4.69 -4.68
N LEU A 313 -7.11 -4.18 -3.47
CA LEU A 313 -6.18 -4.77 -2.51
C LEU A 313 -6.74 -6.08 -1.96
N LEU A 314 -5.86 -7.04 -1.74
CA LEU A 314 -6.13 -8.19 -0.88
C LEU A 314 -6.34 -7.65 0.55
N PRO A 315 -7.51 -7.87 1.18
CA PRO A 315 -7.82 -7.27 2.46
C PRO A 315 -7.21 -8.06 3.61
N GLY A 316 -5.87 -8.13 3.66
CA GLY A 316 -5.12 -8.87 4.68
C GLY A 316 -5.43 -8.43 6.12
N TRP A 317 -5.90 -7.20 6.29
CA TRP A 317 -6.37 -6.62 7.56
C TRP A 317 -7.69 -7.20 8.06
N CYS A 318 -8.38 -8.04 7.28
CA CYS A 318 -9.54 -8.81 7.76
C CYS A 318 -9.14 -10.11 8.47
N GLU A 319 -7.85 -10.39 8.59
CA GLU A 319 -7.31 -11.56 9.28
C GLU A 319 -6.31 -11.10 10.34
N TRP A 320 -6.43 -11.64 11.55
CA TRP A 320 -5.43 -11.41 12.61
C TRP A 320 -4.27 -12.38 12.46
N LYS A 321 -3.06 -11.84 12.63
CA LYS A 321 -1.78 -12.52 12.45
C LYS A 321 -0.84 -12.14 13.58
N ASP A 322 -0.53 -13.11 14.44
CA ASP A 322 0.44 -12.96 15.54
C ASP A 322 1.79 -12.38 15.09
N SER A 323 2.27 -12.79 13.91
CA SER A 323 3.54 -12.32 13.34
C SER A 323 3.55 -10.85 12.90
N MET A 324 2.41 -10.16 12.97
CA MET A 324 2.22 -8.78 12.52
C MET A 324 2.03 -7.82 13.71
N GLU A 325 2.36 -8.24 14.93
CA GLU A 325 2.36 -7.36 16.12
C GLU A 325 3.23 -6.11 15.88
N VAL A 326 2.68 -4.96 16.24
CA VAL A 326 3.37 -3.66 16.24
C VAL A 326 3.76 -3.29 17.66
N VAL A 327 5.08 -3.23 17.93
CA VAL A 327 5.59 -2.88 19.26
C VAL A 327 6.21 -1.48 19.27
N ILE A 328 5.63 -0.59 20.06
CA ILE A 328 6.06 0.81 20.22
C ILE A 328 6.96 0.93 21.45
N ARG A 329 8.23 1.31 21.23
CA ARG A 329 9.24 1.45 22.30
C ARG A 329 9.74 2.89 22.48
N ASP A 330 9.48 3.73 21.50
CA ASP A 330 9.88 5.13 21.41
C ASP A 330 8.64 6.02 21.21
N THR A 331 8.84 7.28 20.82
CA THR A 331 7.76 8.24 20.60
C THR A 331 7.42 8.33 19.12
N ILE A 332 6.26 7.81 18.75
CA ILE A 332 5.78 7.72 17.36
C ILE A 332 4.45 8.44 17.20
N ALA A 333 4.29 9.13 16.06
CA ALA A 333 3.02 9.68 15.64
C ALA A 333 2.56 9.08 14.30
N TRP A 334 1.40 8.46 14.31
CA TRP A 334 0.69 8.02 13.12
C TRP A 334 -0.24 9.11 12.61
N ASN A 335 0.27 9.82 11.60
CA ASN A 335 -0.37 10.91 10.90
C ASN A 335 -1.15 10.48 9.65
N ALA A 336 -1.34 9.17 9.48
CA ALA A 336 -1.94 8.58 8.30
C ALA A 336 -2.94 7.51 8.69
N SER A 337 -3.93 7.29 7.83
CA SER A 337 -4.85 6.16 7.96
C SER A 337 -4.09 4.85 7.77
N ARG A 338 -4.33 3.86 8.64
CA ARG A 338 -3.63 2.57 8.62
C ARG A 338 -4.61 1.41 8.74
N ASP A 339 -4.20 0.29 8.17
CA ASP A 339 -4.85 -1.00 8.33
C ASP A 339 -3.78 -1.95 8.87
N LEU A 340 -4.02 -2.53 10.04
CA LEU A 340 -3.12 -3.46 10.68
C LEU A 340 -3.65 -4.89 10.57
N GLU A 341 -2.72 -5.83 10.73
CA GLU A 341 -2.98 -7.27 10.65
C GLU A 341 -2.65 -7.97 11.96
N GLY A 342 -2.25 -7.24 13.00
CA GLY A 342 -1.92 -7.79 14.33
C GLY A 342 -2.21 -6.79 15.45
N ASP A 343 -1.74 -7.14 16.64
CA ASP A 343 -1.91 -6.33 17.84
C ASP A 343 -0.99 -5.11 17.87
N ILE A 344 -1.29 -4.18 18.77
CA ILE A 344 -0.38 -3.07 19.12
C ILE A 344 0.02 -3.23 20.57
N THR A 345 1.32 -3.24 20.85
CA THR A 345 1.86 -3.19 22.21
C THR A 345 2.67 -1.92 22.40
N ILE A 346 2.26 -1.07 23.34
CA ILE A 346 3.01 0.12 23.75
C ILE A 346 3.77 -0.22 25.02
N GLU A 347 5.08 -0.35 24.89
CA GLU A 347 5.99 -0.73 25.98
C GLU A 347 6.22 0.43 26.95
N LYS A 348 6.85 0.12 28.10
CA LYS A 348 7.31 1.13 29.05
C LYS A 348 8.21 2.16 28.35
N GLY A 349 7.87 3.44 28.48
CA GLY A 349 8.58 4.54 27.82
C GLY A 349 8.21 4.77 26.36
N GLY A 350 7.45 3.86 25.75
CA GLY A 350 6.87 4.03 24.42
C GLY A 350 5.67 4.98 24.47
N GLN A 351 5.52 5.77 23.42
CA GLN A 351 4.39 6.67 23.22
C GLN A 351 3.89 6.57 21.79
N LEU A 352 2.62 6.21 21.62
CA LEU A 352 1.96 6.21 20.31
C LEU A 352 0.89 7.30 20.25
N THR A 353 0.99 8.19 19.27
CA THR A 353 -0.09 9.11 18.91
C THR A 353 -0.78 8.65 17.63
N ILE A 354 -2.09 8.39 17.69
CA ILE A 354 -2.93 8.09 16.53
C ILE A 354 -3.77 9.32 16.22
N ARG A 355 -3.68 9.85 15.00
CA ARG A 355 -4.43 11.06 14.57
C ARG A 355 -5.56 10.81 13.58
N CYS A 356 -5.46 9.71 12.83
CA CYS A 356 -6.35 9.44 11.70
C CYS A 356 -7.15 8.18 11.97
N ARG A 357 -7.56 7.49 10.90
CA ARG A 357 -8.19 6.19 10.99
C ARG A 357 -7.17 5.09 11.31
N LEU A 358 -7.50 4.21 12.24
CA LEU A 358 -6.82 2.95 12.45
C LEU A 358 -7.82 1.79 12.31
N SER A 359 -7.59 0.91 11.34
CA SER A 359 -8.30 -0.37 11.28
C SER A 359 -7.51 -1.44 12.03
N MET A 360 -8.08 -1.97 13.11
CA MET A 360 -7.59 -3.14 13.82
C MET A 360 -8.17 -4.42 13.17
N PRO A 361 -7.42 -5.53 13.11
CA PRO A 361 -7.93 -6.80 12.63
C PRO A 361 -8.96 -7.41 13.60
N PRO A 362 -9.75 -8.41 13.17
CA PRO A 362 -10.70 -9.10 14.04
C PRO A 362 -9.98 -9.74 15.24
N GLY A 363 -10.49 -9.56 16.45
CA GLY A 363 -9.84 -10.06 17.67
C GLY A 363 -8.56 -9.30 18.08
N GLY A 364 -8.14 -8.27 17.33
CA GLY A 364 -6.94 -7.50 17.66
C GLY A 364 -7.09 -6.65 18.93
N VAL A 365 -5.99 -6.48 19.65
CA VAL A 365 -5.91 -5.74 20.92
C VAL A 365 -4.89 -4.60 20.83
N ILE A 366 -5.18 -3.47 21.49
CA ILE A 366 -4.18 -2.43 21.77
C ILE A 366 -3.81 -2.52 23.24
N THR A 367 -2.59 -2.98 23.53
CA THR A 367 -2.07 -3.15 24.89
C THR A 367 -1.20 -1.95 25.28
N VAL A 368 -1.57 -1.25 26.36
CA VAL A 368 -0.78 -0.18 26.95
C VAL A 368 -0.13 -0.69 28.24
N ARG A 369 1.16 -1.03 28.15
CA ARG A 369 1.92 -1.58 29.28
C ARG A 369 2.21 -0.53 30.36
N PRO A 370 2.58 -0.93 31.59
CA PRO A 370 2.91 0.01 32.65
C PRO A 370 4.00 1.01 32.23
N GLY A 371 3.69 2.31 32.28
CA GLY A 371 4.59 3.38 31.83
C GLY A 371 4.61 3.64 30.32
N GLY A 372 3.79 2.95 29.53
CA GLY A 372 3.51 3.26 28.13
C GLY A 372 2.37 4.29 27.99
N VAL A 373 2.32 4.99 26.86
CA VAL A 373 1.34 6.08 26.62
C VAL A 373 0.68 5.93 25.25
N LEU A 374 -0.64 5.82 25.22
CA LEU A 374 -1.47 5.93 24.02
C LEU A 374 -2.17 7.29 23.99
N ILE A 375 -2.03 8.01 22.88
CA ILE A 375 -2.69 9.28 22.63
C ILE A 375 -3.62 9.12 21.43
N LEU A 376 -4.89 9.45 21.62
CA LEU A 376 -5.91 9.45 20.58
C LEU A 376 -6.31 10.89 20.26
N ASP A 377 -5.86 11.35 19.09
CA ASP A 377 -5.95 12.72 18.61
C ASP A 377 -7.06 12.80 17.56
N GLU A 378 -8.32 12.96 18.00
CA GLU A 378 -9.52 12.87 17.14
C GLU A 378 -9.56 11.59 16.27
N ALA A 379 -8.90 10.53 16.74
CA ALA A 379 -8.73 9.29 16.00
C ALA A 379 -10.04 8.51 15.84
N ARG A 380 -10.19 7.83 14.70
CA ARG A 380 -11.23 6.80 14.49
C ARG A 380 -10.59 5.42 14.52
N ILE A 381 -10.89 4.62 15.53
CA ILE A 381 -10.42 3.23 15.63
C ILE A 381 -11.59 2.29 15.35
N HIS A 382 -11.42 1.41 14.37
CA HIS A 382 -12.49 0.50 13.95
C HIS A 382 -11.93 -0.79 13.36
N ASN A 383 -12.80 -1.64 12.82
CA ASN A 383 -12.42 -2.72 11.92
C ASN A 383 -13.00 -2.45 10.53
N ALA A 384 -12.17 -2.42 9.49
CA ALA A 384 -12.60 -2.11 8.13
C ALA A 384 -13.43 -3.21 7.45
N CYS A 385 -13.61 -4.36 8.09
CA CYS A 385 -14.31 -5.52 7.54
C CYS A 385 -15.67 -5.76 8.24
N GLY A 386 -16.06 -4.88 9.16
CA GLY A 386 -17.30 -5.00 9.93
C GLY A 386 -17.27 -6.06 11.04
N LEU A 387 -16.10 -6.63 11.32
CA LEU A 387 -15.87 -7.62 12.38
C LEU A 387 -15.44 -6.94 13.68
N GLN A 388 -15.47 -7.65 14.82
CA GLN A 388 -15.10 -7.05 16.10
C GLN A 388 -13.59 -7.13 16.38
N TRP A 389 -13.01 -6.05 16.88
CA TRP A 389 -11.71 -6.04 17.56
C TRP A 389 -11.94 -5.97 19.08
N GLU A 390 -11.00 -6.45 19.89
CA GLU A 390 -11.26 -6.68 21.31
C GLU A 390 -11.37 -5.37 22.11
N GLY A 391 -10.40 -4.48 21.94
CA GLY A 391 -10.39 -3.20 22.64
C GLY A 391 -8.99 -2.72 23.02
N ILE A 392 -8.96 -1.77 23.95
CA ILE A 392 -7.72 -1.24 24.53
C ILE A 392 -7.54 -1.88 25.90
N GLU A 393 -6.48 -2.65 26.09
CA GLU A 393 -6.07 -3.20 27.39
C GLU A 393 -5.09 -2.24 28.06
N VAL A 394 -5.39 -1.83 29.29
CA VAL A 394 -4.50 -1.01 30.13
C VAL A 394 -3.93 -1.90 31.23
N GLN A 395 -2.61 -1.90 31.34
CA GLN A 395 -1.90 -2.70 32.33
C GLN A 395 -1.32 -1.84 33.47
N LYS A 396 -1.23 -2.44 34.66
CA LYS A 396 -0.64 -1.84 35.86
C LYS A 396 0.32 -2.81 36.53
N PHE A 397 1.48 -2.30 36.93
CA PHE A 397 2.44 -3.03 37.75
C PHE A 397 3.00 -2.10 38.83
N SER A 398 2.75 -2.43 40.10
CA SER A 398 3.06 -1.55 41.23
C SER A 398 2.36 -0.17 41.06
N THR A 399 3.11 0.92 41.02
CA THR A 399 2.62 2.29 40.79
C THR A 399 2.58 2.68 39.32
N ASP A 400 3.27 1.94 38.44
CA ASP A 400 3.30 2.24 37.01
C ASP A 400 2.00 1.75 36.35
N VAL A 401 1.38 2.61 35.55
CA VAL A 401 0.12 2.33 34.83
C VAL A 401 0.29 2.74 33.38
N GLY A 402 -0.26 1.98 32.45
CA GLY A 402 -0.41 2.40 31.06
C GLY A 402 -1.38 3.58 30.97
N ARG A 403 -1.07 4.60 30.17
CA ARG A 403 -1.87 5.82 30.11
C ARG A 403 -2.57 5.96 28.77
N VAL A 404 -3.85 6.32 28.79
CA VAL A 404 -4.61 6.70 27.60
C VAL A 404 -5.03 8.15 27.72
N ILE A 405 -4.71 8.93 26.68
CA ILE A 405 -4.96 10.38 26.62
C ILE A 405 -5.86 10.66 25.42
N TYR A 406 -6.97 11.37 25.64
CA TYR A 406 -7.83 11.84 24.57
C TYR A 406 -7.55 13.31 24.27
N LEU A 407 -7.40 13.62 22.99
CA LEU A 407 -7.39 14.98 22.46
C LEU A 407 -8.59 15.13 21.53
N GLY A 408 -9.59 15.91 21.93
CA GLY A 408 -10.88 15.93 21.25
C GLY A 408 -11.67 14.65 21.52
N GLU A 409 -12.49 14.24 20.55
CA GLU A 409 -13.45 13.15 20.69
C GLU A 409 -13.08 11.99 19.75
N PRO A 410 -12.19 11.06 20.18
CA PRO A 410 -11.93 9.87 19.38
C PRO A 410 -13.15 8.97 19.30
N THR A 411 -13.32 8.28 18.18
CA THR A 411 -14.44 7.36 17.94
C THR A 411 -13.97 5.92 17.87
N PHE A 412 -14.79 5.02 18.42
CA PHE A 412 -14.56 3.58 18.41
C PHE A 412 -15.75 2.89 17.75
N GLU A 413 -15.48 2.06 16.76
CA GLU A 413 -16.48 1.24 16.08
C GLU A 413 -16.05 -0.22 16.11
N ASN A 414 -17.02 -1.14 16.14
CA ASN A 414 -16.77 -2.58 16.17
C ASN A 414 -15.87 -3.04 17.35
N MET A 415 -15.86 -2.32 18.46
CA MET A 415 -15.09 -2.67 19.66
C MET A 415 -15.89 -3.62 20.54
N ALA A 416 -15.36 -4.79 20.86
CA ALA A 416 -16.07 -5.78 21.69
C ALA A 416 -16.18 -5.33 23.16
N ARG A 417 -15.11 -4.76 23.71
CA ARG A 417 -15.03 -4.25 25.08
C ARG A 417 -15.14 -2.73 25.08
N GLU A 418 -16.34 -2.24 24.81
CA GLU A 418 -16.63 -0.80 24.77
C GLU A 418 -16.21 -0.09 26.06
N VAL A 419 -15.74 1.14 25.91
CA VAL A 419 -15.51 2.07 27.02
C VAL A 419 -16.88 2.48 27.59
N ARG A 420 -17.29 1.87 28.71
CA ARG A 420 -18.56 2.15 29.40
C ARG A 420 -18.35 2.60 30.83
#